data_AF-A0A8C6E1F9-F1
#
_entry.id   AF-A0A8C6E1F9-F1
#
_cell.length_a   1.000
_cell.length_b   1.000
_cell.length_c   1.000
_cell.angle_alpha   90.00
_cell.angle_beta   90.00
_cell.angle_gamma   90.00
#
_symmetry.space_group_name_H-M   'P 1'
#
loop_
_entity.id
_entity.type
_entity.pdbx_description
1 polymer ?
#
loop_
_entity_poly.entity_id
_entity_poly.type
_entity_poly.pdbx_seq_one_letter_code
_entity_poly.pdbx_strand_id
1 'polypeptide(L)'
;MVKSPSFSSAGEAAPRTPPQVVQPSPSLSKFFGDPSSGSSLASDFFDSFTSSTFISVSNPNASPSIPESLSSLADTPVGGSSPGSAGISQSPKPFSQIQAVFAGSEDPFATALSMSEMDRRSDAWIPGEATRSVLTSVATQQYGTVFVDKEDLTMPGLKFDNIQGDAVKDLMLRFLGEKAAAKRRVLTASSVEQSFVGLKQLISCKNWRAAVDLCGRLLTAHGQGYGKSGLPTSHTADSLQLWFVRLALLVKLGLFQNAEMEFEPFGNLDQPDLYYEYYPHVYPGRRGSMVPFSMRILHAELQQYLGHPQESLDRLHRVKAVCSKILANLEQGLAEDGTMSSIAQENRQASVQLWRSRLGRVTCSMANCLLLMKDYVLAVDAYRAVVQFHPEQEPQVLSCIGRIFLQIGDIKTAEKYFQDVEKVTQKLDGLQGKIMVLMNRAFLHLGQNNFAEAHRFFTEILRVDPSNAVANNNAAVCLLYLGRLKDSLRQLEAMAQRDPRQHLHESVLFNLTTMYELESSRSLQKKQALLEAVASKEGDCFNTQCLKLA
;
A
#
# COMPACT_ATOMS: atom_id res chain seq x y z
N MET A 1 11.06 -8.24 -25.15
CA MET A 1 10.04 -7.20 -25.42
C MET A 1 10.29 -6.01 -24.49
N VAL A 2 10.29 -4.79 -25.03
CA VAL A 2 10.23 -3.54 -24.22
C VAL A 2 8.84 -3.49 -23.57
N LYS A 3 8.69 -2.96 -22.35
CA LYS A 3 7.35 -2.80 -21.77
C LYS A 3 6.53 -1.89 -22.70
N SER A 4 5.30 -2.29 -22.98
CA SER A 4 4.31 -1.48 -23.69
C SER A 4 4.21 -0.07 -23.08
N PRO A 5 3.73 0.95 -23.81
CA PRO A 5 3.54 2.28 -23.25
C PRO A 5 2.80 2.22 -21.91
N SER A 6 3.37 2.85 -20.87
CA SER A 6 2.78 2.82 -19.54
C SER A 6 1.69 3.87 -19.46
N PHE A 7 0.44 3.42 -19.32
CA PHE A 7 -0.73 4.29 -19.14
C PHE A 7 -0.91 4.77 -17.68
N SER A 8 0.17 4.90 -16.90
CA SER A 8 0.12 5.25 -15.46
C SER A 8 -0.22 6.73 -15.19
N SER A 9 -0.71 7.03 -13.98
CA SER A 9 -0.87 8.40 -13.46
C SER A 9 0.41 8.91 -12.80
N ALA A 10 0.81 10.15 -13.07
CA ALA A 10 1.71 10.91 -12.20
C ALA A 10 0.86 11.57 -11.11
N GLY A 11 1.23 11.38 -9.85
CA GLY A 11 0.62 12.04 -8.70
C GLY A 11 1.67 12.25 -7.62
N GLU A 12 2.50 13.28 -7.78
CA GLU A 12 3.23 13.92 -6.69
C GLU A 12 3.12 15.43 -6.88
N ALA A 13 2.67 16.13 -5.84
CA ALA A 13 2.52 17.58 -5.81
C ALA A 13 3.70 18.21 -5.05
N ALA A 14 4.24 19.31 -5.57
CA ALA A 14 5.07 20.25 -4.81
C ALA A 14 4.18 21.33 -4.15
N PRO A 15 4.60 21.94 -3.02
CA PRO A 15 3.67 22.42 -2.00
C PRO A 15 3.17 23.83 -2.28
N ARG A 16 1.85 24.05 -2.15
CA ARG A 16 1.28 25.33 -1.76
C ARG A 16 0.13 25.11 -0.78
N THR A 17 0.13 25.95 0.25
CA THR A 17 -0.79 25.99 1.40
C THR A 17 -2.27 25.94 1.00
N PRO A 18 -3.10 25.05 1.56
CA PRO A 18 -4.54 25.04 1.34
C PRO A 18 -5.31 25.84 2.43
N PRO A 19 -6.50 26.39 2.10
CA PRO A 19 -7.45 26.85 3.11
C PRO A 19 -7.98 25.64 3.92
N GLN A 20 -8.32 25.85 5.19
CA GLN A 20 -8.79 24.81 6.11
C GLN A 20 -10.00 24.05 5.57
N VAL A 21 -9.80 22.78 5.20
CA VAL A 21 -10.85 21.81 4.85
C VAL A 21 -10.55 20.50 5.58
N VAL A 22 -11.58 19.91 6.19
CA VAL A 22 -11.54 18.75 7.07
C VAL A 22 -10.96 17.52 6.35
N GLN A 23 -9.86 17.00 6.91
CA GLN A 23 -9.09 15.85 6.43
C GLN A 23 -9.86 14.50 6.61
N PRO A 24 -9.86 13.59 5.62
CA PRO A 24 -10.52 12.28 5.73
C PRO A 24 -9.61 11.24 6.41
N SER A 25 -10.11 10.54 7.44
CA SER A 25 -9.42 9.51 8.26
C SER A 25 -8.07 9.94 8.87
N PRO A 26 -7.69 9.51 10.08
CA PRO A 26 -6.26 9.43 10.40
C PRO A 26 -5.67 8.30 9.55
N SER A 27 -5.24 8.60 8.32
CA SER A 27 -4.27 7.76 7.64
C SER A 27 -2.95 7.81 8.43
N LEU A 28 -2.11 6.80 8.26
CA LEU A 28 -0.76 6.78 8.84
C LEU A 28 0.05 8.05 8.54
N SER A 29 -0.31 8.80 7.49
CA SER A 29 0.26 10.12 7.19
C SER A 29 0.05 11.15 8.31
N LYS A 30 -0.98 11.01 9.16
CA LYS A 30 -1.21 11.87 10.33
C LYS A 30 -0.36 11.47 11.55
N PHE A 31 -0.04 10.19 11.70
CA PHE A 31 0.88 9.69 12.73
C PHE A 31 2.35 9.91 12.36
N PHE A 32 2.67 9.89 11.06
CA PHE A 32 4.02 10.08 10.55
C PHE A 32 4.26 11.48 9.93
N GLY A 33 3.29 12.40 9.95
CA GLY A 33 3.47 13.77 9.46
C GLY A 33 3.90 14.72 10.57
N ASP A 34 4.93 15.54 10.35
CA ASP A 34 5.22 16.68 11.22
C ASP A 34 4.24 17.81 10.84
N PRO A 35 3.45 18.40 11.77
CA PRO A 35 2.43 19.40 11.43
C PRO A 35 2.99 20.70 10.83
N SER A 36 4.31 20.85 10.75
CA SER A 36 5.03 22.03 10.28
C SER A 36 5.78 21.85 8.94
N SER A 37 5.77 20.66 8.32
CA SER A 37 6.50 20.39 7.08
C SER A 37 5.59 19.82 5.98
N GLY A 38 5.78 20.26 4.74
CA GLY A 38 5.09 19.70 3.56
C GLY A 38 5.28 18.18 3.43
N SER A 39 4.44 17.53 2.61
CA SER A 39 4.34 16.07 2.46
C SER A 39 5.68 15.34 2.56
N SER A 40 5.75 14.36 3.45
CA SER A 40 6.93 13.50 3.61
C SER A 40 6.81 12.27 2.71
N LEU A 41 7.92 11.73 2.21
CA LEU A 41 7.92 10.48 1.43
C LEU A 41 7.28 9.29 2.18
N ALA A 42 7.29 9.32 3.51
CA ALA A 42 6.62 8.33 4.34
C ALA A 42 5.08 8.50 4.34
N SER A 43 4.57 9.75 4.30
CA SER A 43 3.14 9.98 4.08
C SER A 43 2.73 9.52 2.69
N ASP A 44 3.52 9.81 1.65
CA ASP A 44 3.23 9.36 0.28
C ASP A 44 3.26 7.83 0.14
N PHE A 45 4.12 7.14 0.92
CA PHE A 45 4.15 5.67 0.98
C PHE A 45 2.82 5.10 1.49
N PHE A 46 2.32 5.58 2.63
CA PHE A 46 1.05 5.09 3.16
C PHE A 46 -0.14 5.62 2.37
N ASP A 47 -0.01 6.83 1.82
CA ASP A 47 -0.95 7.36 0.86
C ASP A 47 -0.94 6.54 -0.43
N SER A 48 0.11 5.84 -0.81
CA SER A 48 0.02 4.89 -1.95
C SER A 48 -0.88 3.66 -1.67
N PHE A 49 -1.26 3.41 -0.40
CA PHE A 49 -2.25 2.41 -0.01
C PHE A 49 -3.62 3.01 0.32
N THR A 50 -3.72 4.31 0.57
CA THR A 50 -4.98 5.01 0.89
C THR A 50 -5.48 5.92 -0.24
N SER A 51 -4.58 6.57 -0.97
CA SER A 51 -4.79 7.28 -2.23
C SER A 51 -4.83 6.31 -3.41
N SER A 52 -5.84 6.50 -4.25
CA SER A 52 -6.02 5.80 -5.51
C SER A 52 -5.12 6.41 -6.57
N THR A 53 -3.79 6.37 -6.39
CA THR A 53 -2.92 6.47 -7.56
C THR A 53 -3.15 5.23 -8.39
N PHE A 54 -3.59 5.39 -9.64
CA PHE A 54 -3.93 4.31 -10.55
C PHE A 54 -2.67 3.49 -10.85
N ILE A 55 -2.45 2.43 -10.08
CA ILE A 55 -1.31 1.53 -10.23
C ILE A 55 -1.51 0.67 -11.47
N SER A 56 -0.52 0.75 -12.34
CA SER A 56 -0.33 -0.02 -13.57
C SER A 56 -0.40 -1.53 -13.32
N VAL A 57 -1.35 -2.20 -13.99
CA VAL A 57 -1.27 -3.64 -14.22
C VAL A 57 -0.37 -3.86 -15.43
N SER A 58 0.91 -4.10 -15.17
CA SER A 58 1.82 -4.75 -16.11
C SER A 58 2.55 -5.85 -15.36
N ASN A 59 1.88 -6.98 -15.11
CA ASN A 59 2.50 -8.20 -14.60
C ASN A 59 2.95 -9.06 -15.80
N PRO A 60 4.26 -9.19 -16.10
CA PRO A 60 4.72 -9.96 -17.26
C PRO A 60 4.98 -11.45 -16.99
N ASN A 61 4.81 -11.93 -15.75
CA ASN A 61 5.30 -13.26 -15.35
C ASN A 61 4.18 -14.29 -15.03
N ALA A 62 3.10 -14.32 -15.82
CA ALA A 62 2.20 -15.47 -15.82
C ALA A 62 2.65 -16.48 -16.90
N SER A 63 3.35 -17.53 -16.50
CA SER A 63 3.48 -18.77 -17.29
C SER A 63 3.34 -19.99 -16.36
N PRO A 64 2.90 -21.15 -16.89
CA PRO A 64 2.04 -22.08 -16.19
C PRO A 64 2.79 -23.05 -15.26
N SER A 65 2.06 -23.50 -14.25
CA SER A 65 2.39 -24.54 -13.28
C SER A 65 2.63 -25.93 -13.90
N ILE A 66 3.23 -26.85 -13.10
CA ILE A 66 3.16 -28.34 -13.05
C ILE A 66 4.57 -28.97 -12.82
N PRO A 67 4.78 -30.06 -12.03
CA PRO A 67 4.28 -30.47 -10.71
C PRO A 67 5.41 -30.97 -9.74
N GLU A 68 5.03 -31.43 -8.55
CA GLU A 68 5.84 -32.03 -7.46
C GLU A 68 6.75 -33.21 -7.85
N SER A 69 7.85 -33.43 -7.11
CA SER A 69 8.08 -34.69 -6.34
C SER A 69 9.42 -34.73 -5.56
N LEU A 70 9.36 -35.36 -4.37
CA LEU A 70 10.41 -36.10 -3.62
C LEU A 70 11.56 -35.31 -2.95
N SER A 71 12.07 -35.62 -1.76
CA SER A 71 11.70 -36.47 -0.60
C SER A 71 12.88 -36.40 0.40
N SER A 72 12.56 -36.35 1.70
CA SER A 72 13.25 -36.93 2.87
C SER A 72 14.79 -36.92 2.98
N LEU A 73 15.30 -36.50 4.14
CA LEU A 73 16.13 -37.37 5.00
C LEU A 73 16.18 -36.82 6.43
N ALA A 74 15.92 -37.72 7.37
CA ALA A 74 15.96 -37.53 8.81
C ALA A 74 17.40 -37.69 9.34
N ASP A 75 17.68 -37.13 10.52
CA ASP A 75 18.54 -37.77 11.51
C ASP A 75 18.29 -37.21 12.93
N THR A 76 18.33 -38.12 13.90
CA THR A 76 18.23 -37.98 15.37
C THR A 76 19.21 -38.99 15.98
N PRO A 77 19.47 -39.06 17.30
CA PRO A 77 19.57 -38.05 18.35
C PRO A 77 20.80 -38.26 19.27
N VAL A 78 21.18 -37.26 20.09
CA VAL A 78 21.93 -37.42 21.36
C VAL A 78 21.57 -36.18 22.21
N GLY A 79 21.22 -36.18 23.49
CA GLY A 79 21.23 -37.15 24.58
C GLY A 79 21.62 -36.42 25.88
N GLY A 80 20.65 -36.18 26.77
CA GLY A 80 20.85 -36.00 28.22
C GLY A 80 21.11 -34.58 28.77
N SER A 81 20.13 -34.02 29.50
CA SER A 81 20.17 -33.88 30.97
C SER A 81 19.29 -32.71 31.46
N SER A 82 18.23 -33.03 32.22
CA SER A 82 17.56 -32.10 33.15
C SER A 82 18.31 -32.12 34.49
N PRO A 83 18.32 -31.03 35.27
CA PRO A 83 17.23 -30.85 36.24
C PRO A 83 16.87 -29.38 36.55
N GLY A 84 15.71 -29.16 37.20
CA GLY A 84 15.51 -28.00 38.08
C GLY A 84 14.22 -27.20 37.86
N SER A 85 13.22 -27.48 38.69
CA SER A 85 12.05 -26.64 38.92
C SER A 85 12.43 -25.28 39.53
N ALA A 86 11.96 -24.17 38.96
CA ALA A 86 11.68 -22.93 39.70
C ALA A 86 10.94 -21.90 38.82
N GLY A 87 9.87 -21.32 39.38
CA GLY A 87 9.51 -19.92 39.12
C GLY A 87 8.42 -19.65 38.08
N ILE A 88 7.20 -19.48 38.57
CA ILE A 88 6.13 -18.72 37.90
C ILE A 88 6.64 -17.28 37.69
N SER A 89 6.94 -16.90 36.44
CA SER A 89 7.32 -15.52 36.12
C SER A 89 6.09 -14.67 35.82
N GLN A 90 5.98 -13.62 36.62
CA GLN A 90 4.90 -12.64 36.67
C GLN A 90 4.78 -11.80 35.38
N SER A 91 3.55 -11.36 35.13
CA SER A 91 3.14 -10.38 34.12
C SER A 91 4.05 -9.14 34.05
N PRO A 92 4.42 -8.64 32.86
CA PRO A 92 5.12 -7.35 32.76
C PRO A 92 4.14 -6.19 33.04
N LYS A 93 4.54 -5.31 33.94
CA LYS A 93 3.84 -4.05 34.28
C LYS A 93 3.94 -3.05 33.11
N PRO A 94 2.92 -2.19 32.89
CA PRO A 94 2.92 -1.24 31.78
C PRO A 94 3.89 -0.08 31.98
N PHE A 95 4.47 0.34 30.86
CA PHE A 95 5.49 1.35 30.66
C PHE A 95 4.98 2.77 30.99
N SER A 96 5.62 3.42 31.95
CA SER A 96 5.42 4.84 32.29
C SER A 96 6.42 5.70 31.49
N GLN A 97 6.12 6.05 30.24
CA GLN A 97 6.93 7.02 29.48
C GLN A 97 6.28 7.58 28.20
N ILE A 98 5.02 8.06 28.27
CA ILE A 98 4.45 9.00 27.28
C ILE A 98 3.65 10.06 28.02
N GLN A 99 4.34 11.00 28.65
CA GLN A 99 3.70 12.12 29.35
C GLN A 99 4.57 13.38 29.20
N ALA A 100 4.72 13.88 27.97
CA ALA A 100 5.44 15.14 27.74
C ALA A 100 5.15 15.88 26.41
N VAL A 101 4.01 15.67 25.73
CA VAL A 101 3.75 16.37 24.43
C VAL A 101 2.43 17.14 24.34
N PHE A 102 1.52 17.04 25.31
CA PHE A 102 0.26 17.79 25.26
C PHE A 102 0.04 18.60 26.53
N ALA A 103 0.60 19.81 26.55
CA ALA A 103 0.26 20.84 27.54
C ALA A 103 -0.91 21.68 26.98
N GLY A 104 -2.12 21.25 27.30
CA GLY A 104 -3.37 21.97 27.05
C GLY A 104 -4.40 21.50 28.07
N SER A 105 -4.93 22.44 28.85
CA SER A 105 -5.76 22.24 30.03
C SER A 105 -7.06 21.47 29.76
N GLU A 106 -7.11 20.19 30.14
CA GLU A 106 -8.21 19.45 30.77
C GLU A 106 -7.59 18.17 31.37
N ASP A 107 -8.20 17.60 32.41
CA ASP A 107 -7.69 16.43 33.14
C ASP A 107 -7.21 15.31 32.16
N PRO A 108 -5.89 15.01 32.10
CA PRO A 108 -5.33 14.04 31.16
C PRO A 108 -5.94 12.64 31.31
N PHE A 109 -6.46 12.32 32.49
CA PHE A 109 -7.08 11.04 32.77
C PHE A 109 -8.51 10.96 32.17
N ALA A 110 -9.30 12.04 32.26
CA ALA A 110 -10.64 12.12 31.69
C ALA A 110 -10.62 12.23 30.14
N THR A 111 -9.63 12.91 29.57
CA THR A 111 -9.44 13.03 28.11
C THR A 111 -8.91 11.74 27.49
N ALA A 112 -8.16 10.93 28.25
CA ALA A 112 -7.73 9.59 27.82
C ALA A 112 -8.84 8.54 27.95
N LEU A 113 -9.80 8.76 28.86
CA LEU A 113 -10.98 7.90 29.07
C LEU A 113 -12.14 8.22 28.12
N SER A 114 -12.24 9.45 27.60
CA SER A 114 -13.22 9.79 26.57
C SER A 114 -12.64 9.52 25.18
N MET A 115 -13.22 8.57 24.46
CA MET A 115 -12.93 8.39 23.04
C MET A 115 -13.14 9.73 22.34
N SER A 116 -12.12 10.22 21.61
CA SER A 116 -12.35 11.38 20.76
C SER A 116 -13.38 11.00 19.69
N GLU A 117 -14.20 11.96 19.27
CA GLU A 117 -15.16 11.77 18.18
C GLU A 117 -14.46 11.32 16.88
N MET A 118 -13.16 11.63 16.74
CA MET A 118 -12.32 11.17 15.65
C MET A 118 -11.97 9.69 15.76
N ASP A 119 -11.62 9.21 16.95
CA ASP A 119 -11.33 7.79 17.18
C ASP A 119 -12.61 6.96 17.02
N ARG A 120 -13.73 7.43 17.59
CA ARG A 120 -15.05 6.78 17.48
C ARG A 120 -15.44 6.48 16.04
N ARG A 121 -15.41 7.48 15.15
CA ARG A 121 -15.75 7.28 13.74
C ARG A 121 -14.69 6.47 12.96
N SER A 122 -13.42 6.51 13.40
CA SER A 122 -12.32 5.81 12.71
C SER A 122 -12.33 4.32 13.02
N ASP A 123 -12.55 3.97 14.28
CA ASP A 123 -12.55 2.61 14.83
C ASP A 123 -13.88 1.89 14.62
N ALA A 124 -14.96 2.65 14.35
CA ALA A 124 -16.27 2.08 14.08
C ALA A 124 -16.19 0.98 13.01
N TRP A 125 -16.74 -0.19 13.34
CA TRP A 125 -16.88 -1.32 12.44
C TRP A 125 -17.98 -2.21 12.97
N ILE A 126 -18.79 -2.78 12.08
CA ILE A 126 -19.89 -3.66 12.49
C ILE A 126 -19.38 -5.11 12.50
N PRO A 127 -19.21 -5.75 13.67
CA PRO A 127 -18.83 -7.15 13.74
C PRO A 127 -19.91 -8.06 13.18
N GLY A 128 -19.49 -9.23 12.68
CA GLY A 128 -20.38 -10.35 12.39
C GLY A 128 -21.17 -10.82 13.61
N GLU A 129 -22.23 -11.57 13.39
CA GLU A 129 -23.15 -11.98 14.47
C GLU A 129 -22.47 -12.86 15.52
N ALA A 130 -21.61 -13.80 15.10
CA ALA A 130 -20.84 -14.67 15.99
C ALA A 130 -19.92 -13.84 16.90
N THR A 131 -19.10 -12.97 16.32
CA THR A 131 -18.21 -12.06 17.04
C THR A 131 -18.99 -11.16 18.00
N ARG A 132 -20.10 -10.57 17.54
CA ARG A 132 -20.94 -9.70 18.37
C ARG A 132 -21.49 -10.44 19.60
N SER A 133 -21.89 -11.69 19.45
CA SER A 133 -22.34 -12.52 20.58
C SER A 133 -21.24 -12.65 21.63
N VAL A 134 -20.02 -12.97 21.21
CA VAL A 134 -18.85 -13.08 22.11
C VAL A 134 -18.55 -11.74 22.79
N LEU A 135 -18.50 -10.64 22.05
CA LEU A 135 -18.24 -9.30 22.61
C LEU A 135 -19.30 -8.88 23.62
N THR A 136 -20.57 -9.23 23.40
CA THR A 136 -21.66 -8.97 24.34
C THR A 136 -21.51 -9.79 25.62
N SER A 137 -21.10 -11.06 25.51
CA SER A 137 -20.80 -11.92 26.66
C SER A 137 -19.63 -11.38 27.49
N VAL A 138 -18.56 -10.89 26.83
CA VAL A 138 -17.41 -10.26 27.50
C VAL A 138 -17.82 -8.97 28.22
N ALA A 139 -18.67 -8.14 27.61
CA ALA A 139 -19.10 -6.87 28.20
C ALA A 139 -20.07 -7.01 29.39
N THR A 140 -20.81 -8.13 29.48
CA THR A 140 -21.87 -8.33 30.49
C THR A 140 -21.40 -9.03 31.77
N GLN A 141 -20.20 -9.62 31.80
CA GLN A 141 -19.71 -10.33 32.98
C GLN A 141 -18.83 -9.43 33.88
N GLN A 142 -19.29 -9.19 35.11
CA GLN A 142 -18.56 -8.44 36.13
C GLN A 142 -17.59 -9.30 36.97
N TYR A 143 -17.76 -10.63 36.98
CA TYR A 143 -16.94 -11.59 37.74
C TYR A 143 -16.89 -12.97 37.07
N GLY A 144 -15.84 -13.24 36.27
CA GLY A 144 -15.59 -14.56 35.66
C GLY A 144 -14.79 -14.48 34.35
N THR A 145 -13.95 -15.48 34.06
CA THR A 145 -13.24 -15.58 32.77
C THR A 145 -14.20 -16.12 31.71
N VAL A 146 -14.55 -15.31 30.71
CA VAL A 146 -15.21 -15.83 29.49
C VAL A 146 -14.22 -16.76 28.80
N PHE A 147 -14.57 -18.04 28.71
CA PHE A 147 -13.83 -18.98 27.89
C PHE A 147 -14.25 -18.76 26.44
N VAL A 148 -13.37 -18.13 25.67
CA VAL A 148 -13.49 -18.07 24.21
C VAL A 148 -12.61 -19.17 23.63
N ASP A 149 -13.18 -19.96 22.71
CA ASP A 149 -12.46 -21.05 22.09
C ASP A 149 -11.27 -20.49 21.31
N LYS A 150 -10.14 -21.21 21.35
CA LYS A 150 -8.91 -20.77 20.69
C LYS A 150 -9.06 -20.62 19.18
N GLU A 151 -10.01 -21.34 18.59
CA GLU A 151 -10.30 -21.32 17.16
C GLU A 151 -11.00 -20.00 16.73
N ASP A 152 -11.62 -19.30 17.67
CA ASP A 152 -12.28 -18.01 17.45
C ASP A 152 -11.33 -16.82 17.66
N LEU A 153 -10.09 -17.05 18.12
CA LEU A 153 -9.11 -16.00 18.39
C LEU A 153 -8.00 -15.99 17.34
N THR A 154 -7.43 -14.81 17.09
CA THR A 154 -6.26 -14.73 16.22
C THR A 154 -4.98 -15.09 16.97
N MET A 155 -4.11 -15.85 16.31
CA MET A 155 -2.83 -16.30 16.87
C MET A 155 -1.66 -16.03 15.90
N PRO A 156 -1.44 -14.75 15.52
CA PRO A 156 -0.38 -14.39 14.61
C PRO A 156 1.00 -14.50 15.25
N GLY A 157 1.97 -14.80 14.41
CA GLY A 157 3.39 -14.76 14.75
C GLY A 157 4.23 -14.83 13.49
N LEU A 158 5.44 -14.30 13.57
CA LEU A 158 6.31 -14.22 12.40
C LEU A 158 6.68 -15.62 11.91
N LYS A 159 6.46 -15.88 10.63
CA LYS A 159 6.73 -17.17 9.98
C LYS A 159 8.14 -17.27 9.40
N PHE A 160 8.77 -16.15 9.03
CA PHE A 160 10.05 -16.12 8.31
C PHE A 160 11.16 -15.45 9.11
N ASP A 161 12.06 -16.24 9.71
CA ASP A 161 13.22 -15.74 10.47
C ASP A 161 14.37 -15.22 9.57
N ASN A 162 14.21 -15.32 8.25
CA ASN A 162 15.21 -14.85 7.31
C ASN A 162 15.17 -13.32 7.23
N ILE A 163 16.26 -12.69 7.69
CA ILE A 163 16.56 -11.29 7.39
C ILE A 163 16.40 -11.09 5.88
N GLN A 164 15.63 -10.07 5.47
CA GLN A 164 15.31 -9.85 4.06
C GLN A 164 16.56 -9.65 3.18
N GLY A 165 17.65 -9.18 3.78
CA GLY A 165 18.92 -8.93 3.11
C GLY A 165 18.86 -7.71 2.18
N ASP A 166 19.95 -7.46 1.46
CA ASP A 166 20.03 -6.39 0.47
C ASP A 166 20.25 -7.01 -0.91
N ALA A 167 19.15 -7.31 -1.60
CA ALA A 167 19.17 -7.93 -2.92
C ALA A 167 19.99 -7.13 -3.94
N VAL A 168 20.09 -5.80 -3.78
CA VAL A 168 20.93 -4.95 -4.64
C VAL A 168 22.41 -5.18 -4.33
N LYS A 169 22.78 -5.26 -3.05
CA LYS A 169 24.15 -5.58 -2.63
C LYS A 169 24.57 -6.98 -3.07
N ASP A 170 23.68 -7.97 -2.98
CA ASP A 170 23.96 -9.33 -3.46
C ASP A 170 24.19 -9.35 -4.98
N LEU A 171 23.40 -8.58 -5.73
CA LEU A 171 23.60 -8.42 -7.16
C LEU A 171 24.91 -7.69 -7.49
N MET A 172 25.26 -6.65 -6.73
CA MET A 172 26.56 -5.98 -6.87
C MET A 172 27.73 -6.92 -6.58
N LEU A 173 27.62 -7.77 -5.55
CA LEU A 173 28.64 -8.75 -5.21
C LEU A 173 28.86 -9.71 -6.39
N ARG A 174 27.77 -10.22 -6.97
CA ARG A 174 27.80 -11.16 -8.11
C ARG A 174 28.40 -10.55 -9.38
N PHE A 175 28.09 -9.29 -9.70
CA PHE A 175 28.44 -8.69 -11.01
C PHE A 175 29.55 -7.63 -10.98
N LEU A 176 29.82 -6.99 -9.85
CA LEU A 176 30.80 -5.91 -9.68
C LEU A 176 31.91 -6.26 -8.67
N GLY A 177 31.74 -7.37 -7.94
CA GLY A 177 32.70 -7.87 -6.94
C GLY A 177 32.61 -7.19 -5.57
N GLU A 178 33.33 -7.76 -4.61
CA GLU A 178 33.28 -7.35 -3.18
C GLU A 178 33.58 -5.88 -2.95
N LYS A 179 34.60 -5.33 -3.63
CA LYS A 179 35.01 -3.93 -3.46
C LYS A 179 33.91 -2.96 -3.85
N ALA A 180 33.12 -3.26 -4.88
CA ALA A 180 32.00 -2.42 -5.29
C ALA A 180 30.81 -2.58 -4.33
N ALA A 181 30.46 -3.81 -3.97
CA ALA A 181 29.39 -4.09 -3.01
C ALA A 181 29.66 -3.45 -1.62
N ALA A 182 30.91 -3.39 -1.18
CA ALA A 182 31.31 -2.76 0.08
C ALA A 182 31.12 -1.22 0.09
N LYS A 183 31.04 -0.57 -1.09
CA LYS A 183 30.77 0.87 -1.18
C LYS A 183 29.30 1.20 -0.89
N ARG A 184 28.38 0.24 -1.06
CA ARG A 184 26.96 0.44 -0.80
C ARG A 184 26.73 0.56 0.71
N ARG A 185 26.37 1.76 1.16
CA ARG A 185 26.05 2.09 2.56
C ARG A 185 24.60 2.53 2.64
N VAL A 186 23.75 1.60 3.07
CA VAL A 186 22.31 1.82 3.21
C VAL A 186 21.92 1.60 4.68
N LEU A 187 20.86 2.29 5.13
CA LEU A 187 20.35 2.11 6.48
C LEU A 187 19.78 0.69 6.62
N THR A 188 20.12 0.03 7.72
CA THR A 188 19.62 -1.29 8.11
C THR A 188 18.73 -1.16 9.33
N ALA A 189 18.00 -2.22 9.69
CA ALA A 189 17.21 -2.25 10.92
C ALA A 189 18.05 -1.95 12.18
N SER A 190 19.36 -2.24 12.18
CA SER A 190 20.27 -1.95 13.29
C SER A 190 20.82 -0.52 13.31
N SER A 191 20.71 0.23 12.22
CA SER A 191 21.24 1.61 12.14
C SER A 191 20.24 2.69 12.55
N VAL A 192 19.03 2.30 12.92
CA VAL A 192 17.95 3.23 13.31
C VAL A 192 17.43 2.89 14.71
N GLU A 193 16.71 3.85 15.29
CA GLU A 193 16.03 3.66 16.57
C GLU A 193 15.04 2.48 16.48
N GLN A 194 14.98 1.65 17.53
CA GLN A 194 14.05 0.53 17.60
C GLN A 194 12.65 1.00 18.01
N SER A 195 12.06 1.89 17.20
CA SER A 195 10.76 2.50 17.42
C SER A 195 10.09 2.86 16.09
N PHE A 196 8.86 3.38 16.16
CA PHE A 196 8.15 3.92 15.00
C PHE A 196 8.90 5.06 14.29
N VAL A 197 9.74 5.81 15.01
CA VAL A 197 10.57 6.88 14.43
C VAL A 197 11.62 6.29 13.50
N GLY A 198 12.32 5.24 13.94
CA GLY A 198 13.27 4.52 13.09
C GLY A 198 12.61 3.84 11.89
N LEU A 199 11.39 3.31 12.07
CA LEU A 199 10.61 2.74 10.98
C LEU A 199 10.26 3.77 9.91
N LYS A 200 9.80 4.96 10.33
CA LYS A 200 9.54 6.10 9.44
C LYS A 200 10.79 6.51 8.66
N GLN A 201 11.95 6.52 9.32
CA GLN A 201 13.22 6.85 8.67
C GLN A 201 13.61 5.83 7.59
N LEU A 202 13.44 4.53 7.84
CA LEU A 202 13.71 3.49 6.84
C LEU A 202 12.78 3.60 5.64
N ILE A 203 11.48 3.81 5.88
CA ILE A 203 10.48 3.95 4.81
C ILE A 203 10.74 5.20 3.96
N SER A 204 11.04 6.35 4.59
CA SER A 204 11.33 7.59 3.86
C SER A 204 12.62 7.52 3.02
N CYS A 205 13.58 6.71 3.45
CA CYS A 205 14.82 6.43 2.73
C CYS A 205 14.68 5.27 1.74
N LYS A 206 13.45 4.76 1.49
CA LYS A 206 13.15 3.63 0.58
C LYS A 206 13.89 2.33 0.93
N ASN A 207 14.16 2.10 2.22
CA ASN A 207 14.75 0.87 2.74
C ASN A 207 13.67 -0.05 3.30
N TRP A 208 12.81 -0.53 2.39
CA TRP A 208 11.63 -1.33 2.73
C TRP A 208 11.97 -2.71 3.26
N ARG A 209 13.03 -3.36 2.78
CA ARG A 209 13.48 -4.66 3.32
C ARG A 209 13.98 -4.50 4.75
N ALA A 210 14.83 -3.51 5.01
CA ALA A 210 15.23 -3.16 6.36
C ALA A 210 14.05 -2.78 7.27
N ALA A 211 13.03 -2.10 6.73
CA ALA A 211 11.82 -1.75 7.47
C ALA A 211 10.99 -2.99 7.87
N VAL A 212 10.91 -4.01 7.00
CA VAL A 212 10.29 -5.31 7.33
C VAL A 212 11.02 -5.97 8.50
N ASP A 213 12.37 -5.98 8.48
CA ASP A 213 13.17 -6.55 9.56
C ASP A 213 12.95 -5.81 10.88
N LEU A 214 12.89 -4.47 10.84
CA LEU A 214 12.59 -3.67 12.03
C LEU A 214 11.18 -3.95 12.57
N CYS A 215 10.16 -4.06 11.71
CA CYS A 215 8.83 -4.48 12.14
C CYS A 215 8.86 -5.83 12.86
N GLY A 216 9.68 -6.77 12.38
CA GLY A 216 9.85 -8.08 13.03
C GLY A 216 10.41 -7.97 14.45
N ARG A 217 11.40 -7.09 14.67
CA ARG A 217 11.95 -6.82 16.01
C ARG A 217 10.92 -6.19 16.94
N LEU A 218 10.16 -5.21 16.44
CA LEU A 218 9.12 -4.54 17.21
C LEU A 218 7.98 -5.50 17.58
N LEU A 219 7.51 -6.32 16.64
CA LEU A 219 6.50 -7.35 16.91
C LEU A 219 7.01 -8.41 17.91
N THR A 220 8.31 -8.74 17.87
CA THR A 220 8.93 -9.62 18.87
C THR A 220 8.89 -8.99 20.26
N ALA A 221 9.14 -7.68 20.39
CA ALA A 221 9.00 -6.97 21.66
C ALA A 221 7.54 -6.96 22.18
N HIS A 222 6.55 -6.98 21.28
CA HIS A 222 5.13 -7.17 21.59
C HIS A 222 4.72 -8.63 21.84
N GLY A 223 5.64 -9.58 21.83
CA GLY A 223 5.33 -11.00 22.04
C GLY A 223 4.65 -11.69 20.86
N GLN A 224 4.69 -11.08 19.67
CA GLN A 224 4.12 -11.56 18.41
C GLN A 224 5.19 -11.90 17.36
N GLY A 225 6.43 -12.09 17.83
CA GLY A 225 7.60 -12.37 17.00
C GLY A 225 7.72 -13.82 16.55
N TYR A 226 8.96 -14.24 16.32
CA TYR A 226 9.29 -15.61 15.91
C TYR A 226 8.90 -16.65 16.98
N GLY A 227 8.41 -17.80 16.52
CA GLY A 227 7.97 -18.90 17.39
C GLY A 227 6.66 -18.63 18.14
N LYS A 228 5.95 -17.54 17.83
CA LYS A 228 4.66 -17.16 18.44
C LYS A 228 3.44 -17.52 17.60
N SER A 229 3.64 -17.99 16.37
CA SER A 229 2.54 -18.39 15.50
C SER A 229 1.76 -19.55 16.11
N GLY A 230 0.43 -19.44 16.14
CA GLY A 230 -0.45 -20.44 16.75
C GLY A 230 -0.48 -20.39 18.28
N LEU A 231 0.14 -19.39 18.91
CA LEU A 231 0.03 -19.14 20.35
C LEU A 231 -0.92 -17.97 20.61
N PRO A 232 -1.66 -17.99 21.74
CA PRO A 232 -2.49 -16.86 22.14
C PRO A 232 -1.66 -15.58 22.25
N THR A 233 -2.20 -14.49 21.70
CA THR A 233 -1.59 -13.17 21.78
C THR A 233 -2.60 -12.14 22.25
N SER A 234 -2.10 -11.04 22.81
CA SER A 234 -2.91 -9.89 23.15
C SER A 234 -2.66 -8.80 22.11
N HIS A 235 -3.73 -8.28 21.52
CA HIS A 235 -3.63 -7.17 20.58
C HIS A 235 -3.73 -5.83 21.28
N THR A 236 -2.95 -4.89 20.76
CA THR A 236 -3.13 -3.45 20.97
C THR A 236 -3.27 -2.76 19.62
N ALA A 237 -3.83 -1.55 19.62
CA ALA A 237 -3.86 -0.71 18.42
C ALA A 237 -2.47 -0.57 17.76
N ASP A 238 -1.42 -0.39 18.59
CA ASP A 238 -0.04 -0.27 18.11
C ASP A 238 0.48 -1.56 17.48
N SER A 239 0.18 -2.73 18.06
CA SER A 239 0.62 -4.03 17.52
C SER A 239 -0.03 -4.32 16.16
N LEU A 240 -1.33 -4.06 15.99
CA LEU A 240 -2.02 -4.22 14.71
C LEU A 240 -1.56 -3.19 13.68
N GLN A 241 -1.19 -1.99 14.14
CA GLN A 241 -0.57 -0.98 13.29
C GLN A 241 0.81 -1.43 12.76
N LEU A 242 1.63 -2.08 13.59
CA LEU A 242 2.90 -2.69 13.17
C LEU A 242 2.68 -3.83 12.17
N TRP A 243 1.70 -4.71 12.42
CA TRP A 243 1.32 -5.76 11.48
C TRP A 243 0.91 -5.18 10.13
N PHE A 244 0.05 -4.16 10.11
CA PHE A 244 -0.34 -3.51 8.87
C PHE A 244 0.87 -2.96 8.11
N VAL A 245 1.78 -2.25 8.78
CA VAL A 245 2.99 -1.71 8.12
C VAL A 245 3.86 -2.83 7.55
N ARG A 246 4.09 -3.90 8.31
CA ARG A 246 4.86 -5.06 7.85
C ARG A 246 4.25 -5.71 6.61
N LEU A 247 2.95 -6.00 6.66
CA LEU A 247 2.22 -6.65 5.56
C LEU A 247 2.18 -5.75 4.32
N ALA A 248 1.96 -4.45 4.51
CA ALA A 248 2.03 -3.46 3.44
C ALA A 248 3.41 -3.46 2.76
N LEU A 249 4.50 -3.46 3.54
CA LEU A 249 5.87 -3.52 3.01
C LEU A 249 6.13 -4.82 2.24
N LEU A 250 5.69 -5.97 2.74
CA LEU A 250 5.81 -7.26 2.04
C LEU A 250 5.10 -7.22 0.68
N VAL A 251 3.86 -6.69 0.63
CA VAL A 251 3.10 -6.54 -0.61
C VAL A 251 3.80 -5.58 -1.58
N LYS A 252 4.36 -4.46 -1.10
CA LYS A 252 5.13 -3.52 -1.95
C LYS A 252 6.41 -4.10 -2.51
N LEU A 253 7.05 -5.00 -1.77
CA LEU A 253 8.21 -5.76 -2.23
C LEU A 253 7.85 -6.91 -3.19
N GLY A 254 6.56 -7.14 -3.45
CA GLY A 254 6.06 -8.24 -4.27
C GLY A 254 6.13 -9.61 -3.60
N LEU A 255 6.35 -9.66 -2.28
CA LEU A 255 6.44 -10.88 -1.48
C LEU A 255 5.04 -11.34 -1.04
N PHE A 256 4.15 -11.56 -2.00
CA PHE A 256 2.73 -11.81 -1.76
C PHE A 256 2.50 -13.09 -0.94
N GLN A 257 3.25 -14.16 -1.22
CA GLN A 257 3.13 -15.42 -0.48
C GLN A 257 3.51 -15.26 1.00
N ASN A 258 4.56 -14.49 1.28
CA ASN A 258 4.97 -14.21 2.67
C ASN A 258 3.92 -13.38 3.39
N ALA A 259 3.36 -12.36 2.71
CA ALA A 259 2.28 -11.55 3.27
C ALA A 259 1.04 -12.40 3.59
N GLU A 260 0.69 -13.35 2.72
CA GLU A 260 -0.49 -14.21 2.94
C GLU A 260 -0.30 -15.16 4.11
N MET A 261 0.86 -15.80 4.22
CA MET A 261 1.17 -16.69 5.34
C MET A 261 1.18 -15.97 6.70
N GLU A 262 1.48 -14.66 6.71
CA GLU A 262 1.39 -13.82 7.91
C GLU A 262 -0.02 -13.24 8.14
N PHE A 263 -0.84 -13.12 7.10
CA PHE A 263 -2.26 -12.72 7.20
C PHE A 263 -3.18 -13.85 7.65
N GLU A 264 -2.88 -15.09 7.26
CA GLU A 264 -3.71 -16.28 7.51
C GLU A 264 -4.20 -16.40 8.98
N PRO A 265 -3.36 -16.19 10.01
CA PRO A 265 -3.80 -16.27 11.40
C PRO A 265 -4.81 -15.19 11.84
N PHE A 266 -4.99 -14.13 11.06
CA PHE A 266 -5.98 -13.08 11.31
C PHE A 266 -7.37 -13.41 10.73
N GLY A 267 -7.48 -14.47 9.93
CA GLY A 267 -8.73 -14.90 9.32
C GLY A 267 -9.40 -13.79 8.49
N ASN A 268 -10.68 -13.55 8.73
CA ASN A 268 -11.46 -12.53 8.03
C ASN A 268 -11.35 -11.11 8.66
N LEU A 269 -10.44 -10.90 9.61
CA LEU A 269 -10.31 -9.67 10.40
C LEU A 269 -11.58 -9.30 11.18
N ASP A 270 -12.37 -10.31 11.58
CA ASP A 270 -13.60 -10.14 12.35
C ASP A 270 -13.57 -10.85 13.70
N GLN A 271 -12.44 -11.43 14.09
CA GLN A 271 -12.36 -12.15 15.36
C GLN A 271 -12.49 -11.23 16.59
N PRO A 272 -13.05 -11.71 17.71
CA PRO A 272 -13.38 -10.86 18.87
C PRO A 272 -12.17 -10.13 19.45
N ASP A 273 -11.00 -10.77 19.48
CA ASP A 273 -9.74 -10.22 19.99
C ASP A 273 -9.15 -9.07 19.16
N LEU A 274 -9.77 -8.74 18.02
CA LEU A 274 -9.44 -7.58 17.20
C LEU A 274 -10.30 -6.34 17.53
N TYR A 275 -11.23 -6.44 18.47
CA TYR A 275 -12.11 -5.36 18.91
C TYR A 275 -11.72 -4.83 20.29
N TYR A 276 -11.94 -3.53 20.51
CA TYR A 276 -11.64 -2.89 21.80
C TYR A 276 -12.47 -3.49 22.94
N GLU A 277 -13.72 -3.84 22.66
CA GLU A 277 -14.67 -4.42 23.61
C GLU A 277 -14.20 -5.75 24.22
N TYR A 278 -13.28 -6.45 23.56
CA TYR A 278 -12.71 -7.69 24.07
C TYR A 278 -11.72 -7.45 25.23
N TYR A 279 -11.16 -6.24 25.35
CA TYR A 279 -10.20 -5.88 26.40
C TYR A 279 -10.74 -4.76 27.31
N PRO A 280 -11.83 -4.99 28.06
CA PRO A 280 -12.49 -3.94 28.84
C PRO A 280 -11.59 -3.34 29.94
N HIS A 281 -10.60 -4.09 30.43
CA HIS A 281 -9.64 -3.61 31.42
C HIS A 281 -8.57 -2.68 30.84
N VAL A 282 -8.27 -2.81 29.54
CA VAL A 282 -7.26 -2.00 28.85
C VAL A 282 -7.91 -0.80 28.15
N TYR A 283 -9.10 -1.01 27.59
CA TYR A 283 -9.84 -0.01 26.82
C TYR A 283 -11.27 0.18 27.37
N PRO A 284 -11.42 0.69 28.62
CA PRO A 284 -12.72 0.82 29.26
C PRO A 284 -13.64 1.74 28.46
N GLY A 285 -14.81 1.25 28.06
CA GLY A 285 -15.81 2.02 27.33
C GLY A 285 -15.50 2.28 25.85
N ARG A 286 -14.32 1.89 25.35
CA ARG A 286 -13.97 2.03 23.94
C ARG A 286 -14.65 0.95 23.11
N ARG A 287 -15.13 1.33 21.92
CA ARG A 287 -15.85 0.44 21.01
C ARG A 287 -15.31 0.49 19.59
N GLY A 288 -15.47 -0.61 18.88
CA GLY A 288 -15.05 -0.75 17.49
C GLY A 288 -13.83 -1.64 17.31
N SER A 289 -13.36 -1.69 16.07
CA SER A 289 -12.27 -2.55 15.63
C SER A 289 -10.93 -1.83 15.75
N MET A 290 -9.92 -2.49 16.33
CA MET A 290 -8.54 -2.03 16.30
C MET A 290 -7.89 -2.20 14.90
N VAL A 291 -8.47 -3.03 14.03
CA VAL A 291 -7.96 -3.27 12.68
C VAL A 291 -8.12 -2.01 11.82
N PRO A 292 -7.02 -1.43 11.29
CA PRO A 292 -7.11 -0.27 10.40
C PRO A 292 -7.91 -0.61 9.13
N PHE A 293 -8.73 0.33 8.65
CA PHE A 293 -9.51 0.14 7.42
C PHE A 293 -8.62 -0.25 6.22
N SER A 294 -7.45 0.38 6.10
CA SER A 294 -6.48 0.08 5.04
C SER A 294 -5.94 -1.36 5.11
N MET A 295 -5.83 -1.94 6.31
CA MET A 295 -5.44 -3.34 6.49
C MET A 295 -6.53 -4.28 5.95
N ARG A 296 -7.82 -3.92 6.12
CA ARG A 296 -8.95 -4.67 5.55
C ARG A 296 -8.94 -4.65 4.02
N ILE A 297 -8.64 -3.50 3.42
CA ILE A 297 -8.47 -3.37 1.97
C ILE A 297 -7.27 -4.21 1.48
N LEU A 298 -6.12 -4.08 2.13
CA LEU A 298 -4.91 -4.84 1.79
C LEU A 298 -5.16 -6.35 1.85
N HIS A 299 -5.81 -6.83 2.90
CA HIS A 299 -6.17 -8.24 3.06
C HIS A 299 -7.13 -8.75 1.97
N ALA A 300 -8.06 -7.91 1.54
CA ALA A 300 -8.97 -8.25 0.45
C ALA A 300 -8.23 -8.25 -0.91
N GLU A 301 -7.40 -7.25 -1.17
CA GLU A 301 -6.65 -7.09 -2.42
C GLU A 301 -5.54 -8.13 -2.60
N LEU A 302 -4.94 -8.63 -1.53
CA LEU A 302 -3.80 -9.54 -1.59
C LEU A 302 -4.06 -10.79 -2.45
N GLN A 303 -5.26 -11.36 -2.34
CA GLN A 303 -5.65 -12.59 -3.06
C GLN A 303 -5.55 -12.46 -4.57
N GLN A 304 -5.80 -11.26 -5.12
CA GLN A 304 -5.73 -11.06 -6.57
C GLN A 304 -4.29 -11.20 -7.10
N TYR A 305 -3.28 -10.87 -6.29
CA TYR A 305 -1.87 -11.00 -6.65
C TYR A 305 -1.35 -12.44 -6.51
N LEU A 306 -2.07 -13.28 -5.76
CA LEU A 306 -1.81 -14.72 -5.60
C LEU A 306 -2.51 -15.57 -6.67
N GLY A 307 -3.29 -14.96 -7.57
CA GLY A 307 -4.05 -15.66 -8.61
C GLY A 307 -5.47 -16.04 -8.22
N HIS A 308 -6.00 -15.50 -7.11
CA HIS A 308 -7.36 -15.72 -6.63
C HIS A 308 -8.22 -14.44 -6.68
N PRO A 309 -8.45 -13.83 -7.86
CA PRO A 309 -9.16 -12.54 -7.94
C PRO A 309 -10.65 -12.63 -7.57
N GLN A 310 -11.30 -13.80 -7.73
CA GLN A 310 -12.68 -14.00 -7.30
C GLN A 310 -12.82 -13.89 -5.78
N GLU A 311 -11.89 -14.51 -5.04
CA GLU A 311 -11.85 -14.40 -3.58
C GLU A 311 -11.58 -12.95 -3.14
N SER A 312 -10.72 -12.24 -3.87
CA SER A 312 -10.49 -10.80 -3.65
C SER A 312 -11.80 -10.00 -3.79
N LEU A 313 -12.56 -10.24 -4.86
CA LEU A 313 -13.86 -9.60 -5.05
C LEU A 313 -14.86 -9.95 -3.93
N ASP A 314 -14.95 -11.22 -3.53
CA ASP A 314 -15.83 -11.64 -2.44
C ASP A 314 -15.48 -10.92 -1.13
N ARG A 315 -14.18 -10.85 -0.79
CA ARG A 315 -13.69 -10.11 0.39
C ARG A 315 -14.03 -8.62 0.28
N LEU A 316 -13.83 -8.00 -0.88
CA LEU A 316 -14.16 -6.59 -1.12
C LEU A 316 -15.68 -6.32 -1.04
N HIS A 317 -16.52 -7.24 -1.53
CA HIS A 317 -17.98 -7.16 -1.40
C HIS A 317 -18.43 -7.19 0.06
N ARG A 318 -17.79 -8.02 0.90
CA ARG A 318 -18.06 -8.02 2.35
C ARG A 318 -17.70 -6.69 3.00
N VAL A 319 -16.53 -6.13 2.68
CA VAL A 319 -16.11 -4.80 3.18
C VAL A 319 -17.09 -3.71 2.71
N LYS A 320 -17.50 -3.75 1.42
CA LYS A 320 -18.48 -2.83 0.85
C LYS A 320 -19.82 -2.90 1.60
N ALA A 321 -20.31 -4.10 1.88
CA ALA A 321 -21.58 -4.31 2.58
C ALA A 321 -21.57 -3.68 3.98
N VAL A 322 -20.47 -3.83 4.73
CA VAL A 322 -20.31 -3.19 6.05
C VAL A 322 -20.28 -1.67 5.92
N CYS A 323 -19.48 -1.12 5.01
CA CYS A 323 -19.43 0.33 4.76
C CYS A 323 -20.80 0.90 4.39
N SER A 324 -21.54 0.23 3.50
CA SER A 324 -22.89 0.64 3.11
C SER A 324 -23.88 0.59 4.27
N LYS A 325 -23.79 -0.43 5.13
CA LYS A 325 -24.65 -0.54 6.33
C LYS A 325 -24.37 0.59 7.32
N ILE A 326 -23.10 0.92 7.56
CA ILE A 326 -22.70 2.02 8.44
C ILE A 326 -23.22 3.36 7.90
N LEU A 327 -23.10 3.60 6.58
CA LEU A 327 -23.65 4.80 5.96
C LEU A 327 -25.17 4.88 6.10
N ALA A 328 -25.88 3.77 5.83
CA ALA A 328 -27.34 3.72 5.97
C ALA A 328 -27.78 4.03 7.41
N ASN A 329 -27.08 3.51 8.42
CA ASN A 329 -27.32 3.82 9.82
C ASN A 329 -27.16 5.34 10.09
N LEU A 330 -26.05 5.93 9.63
CA LEU A 330 -25.76 7.35 9.82
C LEU A 330 -26.80 8.25 9.13
N GLU A 331 -27.26 7.89 7.94
CA GLU A 331 -28.30 8.60 7.18
C GLU A 331 -29.68 8.51 7.85
N GLN A 332 -29.96 7.41 8.58
CA GLN A 332 -31.19 7.22 9.34
C GLN A 332 -31.19 7.88 10.72
N GLY A 333 -30.13 8.60 11.10
CA GLY A 333 -30.04 9.23 12.41
C GLY A 333 -29.45 8.34 13.51
N LEU A 334 -28.99 7.13 13.19
CA LEU A 334 -28.35 6.20 14.13
C LEU A 334 -26.84 6.43 14.23
N ALA A 335 -26.19 5.83 15.22
CA ALA A 335 -24.74 5.69 15.25
C ALA A 335 -24.25 4.65 14.22
N GLU A 336 -22.94 4.56 13.99
CA GLU A 336 -22.32 3.66 13.01
C GLU A 336 -22.68 2.19 13.27
N ASP A 337 -22.77 1.79 14.54
CA ASP A 337 -23.16 0.44 14.97
C ASP A 337 -24.68 0.18 14.91
N GLY A 338 -25.48 1.22 14.61
CA GLY A 338 -26.93 1.18 14.55
C GLY A 338 -27.64 1.53 15.87
N THR A 339 -26.89 1.93 16.91
CA THR A 339 -27.48 2.33 18.19
C THR A 339 -28.09 3.73 18.15
N MET A 340 -29.08 3.97 19.01
CA MET A 340 -29.69 5.28 19.24
C MET A 340 -28.80 6.14 20.15
N SER A 341 -27.71 6.66 19.61
CA SER A 341 -26.79 7.55 20.32
C SER A 341 -26.93 8.99 19.85
N SER A 342 -26.91 9.95 20.78
CA SER A 342 -26.95 11.38 20.47
C SER A 342 -25.60 11.82 19.91
N ILE A 343 -25.47 11.86 18.58
CA ILE A 343 -24.29 12.36 17.88
C ILE A 343 -24.60 13.76 17.36
N ALA A 344 -23.75 14.73 17.69
CA ALA A 344 -23.84 16.09 17.17
C ALA A 344 -23.86 16.09 15.63
N GLN A 345 -24.65 16.99 15.03
CA GLN A 345 -24.85 17.01 13.58
C GLN A 345 -23.54 17.16 12.78
N GLU A 346 -22.60 17.96 13.28
CA GLU A 346 -21.27 18.14 12.68
C GLU A 346 -20.45 16.83 12.69
N ASN A 347 -20.43 16.12 13.83
CA ASN A 347 -19.74 14.83 13.95
C ASN A 347 -20.38 13.76 13.06
N ARG A 348 -21.71 13.78 12.90
CA ARG A 348 -22.42 12.90 11.97
C ARG A 348 -22.02 13.20 10.52
N GLN A 349 -22.00 14.47 10.11
CA GLN A 349 -21.57 14.84 8.76
C GLN A 349 -20.14 14.41 8.47
N ALA A 350 -19.22 14.61 9.42
CA ALA A 350 -17.83 14.16 9.29
C ALA A 350 -17.72 12.62 9.21
N SER A 351 -18.57 11.89 9.95
CA SER A 351 -18.64 10.42 9.87
C SER A 351 -19.20 9.95 8.52
N VAL A 352 -20.25 10.58 8.01
CA VAL A 352 -20.79 10.31 6.67
C VAL A 352 -19.74 10.57 5.59
N GLN A 353 -19.00 11.67 5.66
CA GLN A 353 -17.93 11.98 4.70
C GLN A 353 -16.82 10.92 4.75
N LEU A 354 -16.41 10.53 5.95
CA LEU A 354 -15.41 9.47 6.18
C LEU A 354 -15.86 8.14 5.55
N TRP A 355 -17.06 7.67 5.87
CA TRP A 355 -17.56 6.39 5.40
C TRP A 355 -17.89 6.40 3.91
N ARG A 356 -18.31 7.54 3.35
CA ARG A 356 -18.50 7.72 1.91
C ARG A 356 -17.18 7.61 1.16
N SER A 357 -16.11 8.22 1.70
CA SER A 357 -14.75 8.08 1.17
C SER A 357 -14.25 6.63 1.24
N ARG A 358 -14.45 5.95 2.37
CA ARG A 358 -14.14 4.50 2.51
C ARG A 358 -14.89 3.63 1.50
N LEU A 359 -16.18 3.89 1.29
CA LEU A 359 -16.99 3.18 0.29
C LEU A 359 -16.50 3.44 -1.15
N GLY A 360 -16.12 4.69 -1.45
CA GLY A 360 -15.46 5.05 -2.71
C GLY A 360 -14.17 4.26 -2.91
N ARG A 361 -13.32 4.18 -1.88
CA ARG A 361 -12.07 3.40 -1.91
C ARG A 361 -12.30 1.91 -2.18
N VAL A 362 -13.25 1.27 -1.49
CA VAL A 362 -13.59 -0.15 -1.75
C VAL A 362 -14.07 -0.34 -3.18
N THR A 363 -14.89 0.57 -3.68
CA THR A 363 -15.40 0.52 -5.05
C THR A 363 -14.27 0.67 -6.08
N CYS A 364 -13.28 1.52 -5.83
CA CYS A 364 -12.05 1.58 -6.63
C CYS A 364 -11.28 0.26 -6.62
N SER A 365 -11.07 -0.34 -5.44
CA SER A 365 -10.38 -1.63 -5.30
C SER A 365 -11.11 -2.75 -6.06
N MET A 366 -12.45 -2.76 -6.03
CA MET A 366 -13.27 -3.69 -6.82
C MET A 366 -13.09 -3.45 -8.32
N ALA A 367 -13.11 -2.20 -8.77
CA ALA A 367 -12.90 -1.86 -10.18
C ALA A 367 -11.52 -2.31 -10.67
N ASN A 368 -10.48 -2.15 -9.85
CA ASN A 368 -9.12 -2.64 -10.15
C ASN A 368 -9.08 -4.18 -10.25
N CYS A 369 -9.78 -4.88 -9.36
CA CYS A 369 -9.84 -6.34 -9.37
C CYS A 369 -10.59 -6.86 -10.61
N LEU A 370 -11.72 -6.24 -10.97
CA LEU A 370 -12.47 -6.53 -12.21
C LEU A 370 -11.60 -6.27 -13.45
N LEU A 371 -10.83 -5.19 -13.46
CA LEU A 371 -9.88 -4.88 -14.53
C LEU A 371 -8.78 -5.96 -14.64
N LEU A 372 -8.25 -6.45 -13.52
CA LEU A 372 -7.27 -7.54 -13.50
C LEU A 372 -7.87 -8.85 -14.05
N MET A 373 -9.14 -9.12 -13.73
CA MET A 373 -9.91 -10.22 -14.31
C MET A 373 -10.25 -10.03 -15.79
N LYS A 374 -9.98 -8.84 -16.37
CA LYS A 374 -10.35 -8.44 -17.73
C LYS A 374 -11.86 -8.39 -17.96
N ASP A 375 -12.65 -8.24 -16.88
CA ASP A 375 -14.07 -7.93 -16.99
C ASP A 375 -14.23 -6.42 -17.16
N TYR A 376 -13.99 -5.96 -18.39
CA TYR A 376 -13.92 -4.54 -18.69
C TYR A 376 -15.27 -3.83 -18.55
N VAL A 377 -16.39 -4.53 -18.80
CA VAL A 377 -17.73 -3.93 -18.72
C VAL A 377 -18.03 -3.60 -17.25
N LEU A 378 -17.91 -4.59 -16.37
CA LEU A 378 -18.13 -4.37 -14.94
C LEU A 378 -17.09 -3.42 -14.33
N ALA A 379 -15.84 -3.46 -14.79
CA ALA A 379 -14.81 -2.52 -14.32
C ALA A 379 -15.18 -1.07 -14.66
N VAL A 380 -15.66 -0.79 -15.87
CA VAL A 380 -16.08 0.56 -16.28
C VAL A 380 -17.29 1.03 -15.48
N ASP A 381 -18.27 0.16 -15.23
CA ASP A 381 -19.43 0.49 -14.40
C ASP A 381 -19.03 0.76 -12.93
N ALA A 382 -18.09 -0.02 -12.39
CA ALA A 382 -17.53 0.20 -11.07
C ALA A 382 -16.76 1.54 -11.00
N TYR A 383 -15.93 1.87 -12.00
CA TYR A 383 -15.25 3.16 -12.06
C TYR A 383 -16.23 4.33 -12.19
N ARG A 384 -17.31 4.20 -12.97
CA ARG A 384 -18.37 5.22 -13.01
C ARG A 384 -19.04 5.42 -11.66
N ALA A 385 -19.25 4.34 -10.91
CA ALA A 385 -19.77 4.44 -9.55
C ALA A 385 -18.82 5.18 -8.60
N VAL A 386 -17.49 5.11 -8.80
CA VAL A 386 -16.50 5.88 -8.02
C VAL A 386 -16.75 7.38 -8.10
N VAL A 387 -17.18 7.90 -9.26
CA VAL A 387 -17.47 9.34 -9.46
C VAL A 387 -18.56 9.84 -8.51
N GLN A 388 -19.51 8.98 -8.11
CA GLN A 388 -20.55 9.35 -7.15
C GLN A 388 -19.99 9.65 -5.75
N PHE A 389 -18.86 9.03 -5.40
CA PHE A 389 -18.20 9.22 -4.11
C PHE A 389 -17.13 10.31 -4.15
N HIS A 390 -16.48 10.49 -5.31
CA HIS A 390 -15.42 11.46 -5.54
C HIS A 390 -15.66 12.29 -6.81
N PRO A 391 -16.65 13.21 -6.80
CA PRO A 391 -16.96 14.03 -7.98
C PRO A 391 -15.76 14.89 -8.44
N GLU A 392 -14.88 15.26 -7.51
CA GLU A 392 -13.66 16.02 -7.79
C GLU A 392 -12.63 15.24 -8.63
N GLN A 393 -12.74 13.92 -8.67
CA GLN A 393 -11.85 13.03 -9.43
C GLN A 393 -12.46 12.57 -10.76
N GLU A 394 -13.61 13.12 -11.16
CA GLU A 394 -14.30 12.75 -12.39
C GLU A 394 -13.37 12.79 -13.63
N PRO A 395 -12.57 13.85 -13.89
CA PRO A 395 -11.67 13.86 -15.04
C PRO A 395 -10.62 12.74 -15.03
N GLN A 396 -10.10 12.38 -13.86
CA GLN A 396 -9.10 11.33 -13.68
C GLN A 396 -9.75 9.96 -13.94
N VAL A 397 -10.94 9.72 -13.41
CA VAL A 397 -11.70 8.48 -13.60
C VAL A 397 -12.07 8.30 -15.08
N LEU A 398 -12.57 9.35 -15.74
CA LEU A 398 -12.88 9.31 -17.18
C LEU A 398 -11.63 9.04 -18.03
N SER A 399 -10.49 9.65 -17.66
CA SER A 399 -9.20 9.38 -18.31
C SER A 399 -8.80 7.91 -18.15
N CYS A 400 -9.02 7.32 -16.97
CA CYS A 400 -8.72 5.91 -16.74
C CYS A 400 -9.65 4.98 -17.54
N ILE A 401 -10.94 5.28 -17.61
CA ILE A 401 -11.89 4.56 -18.47
C ILE A 401 -11.43 4.62 -19.94
N GLY A 402 -11.04 5.79 -20.43
CA GLY A 402 -10.50 5.95 -21.79
C GLY A 402 -9.26 5.08 -22.03
N ARG A 403 -8.34 4.99 -21.06
CA ARG A 403 -7.15 4.12 -21.13
C ARG A 403 -7.51 2.63 -21.14
N ILE A 404 -8.54 2.22 -20.40
CA ILE A 404 -9.06 0.84 -20.45
C ILE A 404 -9.55 0.50 -21.85
N PHE A 405 -10.32 1.40 -22.49
CA PHE A 405 -10.76 1.19 -23.87
C PHE A 405 -9.60 1.13 -24.88
N LEU A 406 -8.54 1.93 -24.69
CA LEU A 406 -7.31 1.78 -25.49
C LEU A 406 -6.67 0.40 -25.32
N GLN A 407 -6.64 -0.14 -24.10
CA GLN A 407 -6.07 -1.46 -23.82
C GLN A 407 -6.87 -2.59 -24.49
N ILE A 408 -8.19 -2.43 -24.64
CA ILE A 408 -9.06 -3.39 -25.33
C ILE A 408 -8.99 -3.22 -26.86
N GLY A 409 -8.52 -2.06 -27.34
CA GLY A 409 -8.42 -1.71 -28.75
C GLY A 409 -9.61 -0.91 -29.29
N ASP A 410 -10.56 -0.50 -28.44
CA ASP A 410 -11.65 0.39 -28.83
C ASP A 410 -11.22 1.86 -28.76
N ILE A 411 -10.48 2.26 -29.80
CA ILE A 411 -9.93 3.62 -29.95
C ILE A 411 -11.05 4.67 -30.02
N LYS A 412 -12.20 4.33 -30.63
CA LYS A 412 -13.31 5.27 -30.83
C LYS A 412 -13.98 5.63 -29.50
N THR A 413 -14.24 4.63 -28.67
CA THR A 413 -14.82 4.86 -27.35
C THR A 413 -13.81 5.58 -26.44
N ALA A 414 -12.52 5.20 -26.49
CA ALA A 414 -11.46 5.90 -25.76
C ALA A 414 -11.40 7.40 -26.10
N GLU A 415 -11.44 7.73 -27.39
CA GLU A 415 -11.47 9.12 -27.87
C GLU A 415 -12.66 9.89 -27.30
N LYS A 416 -13.86 9.30 -27.29
CA LYS A 416 -15.05 9.94 -26.71
C LYS A 416 -14.85 10.30 -25.23
N TYR A 417 -14.30 9.37 -24.43
CA TYR A 417 -14.02 9.65 -23.02
C TYR A 417 -12.96 10.74 -22.85
N PHE A 418 -11.91 10.77 -23.67
CA PHE A 418 -10.92 11.84 -23.60
C PHE A 418 -11.49 13.20 -24.02
N GLN A 419 -12.40 13.24 -24.99
CA GLN A 419 -13.12 14.47 -25.34
C GLN A 419 -14.02 14.94 -24.19
N ASP A 420 -14.66 14.01 -23.46
CA ASP A 420 -15.45 14.37 -22.28
C ASP A 420 -14.55 14.90 -21.15
N VAL A 421 -13.35 14.33 -20.94
CA VAL A 421 -12.34 14.90 -20.04
C VAL A 421 -11.98 16.33 -20.45
N GLU A 422 -11.76 16.59 -21.73
CA GLU A 422 -11.45 17.94 -22.22
C GLU A 422 -12.57 18.94 -21.89
N LYS A 423 -13.84 18.56 -22.06
CA LYS A 423 -15.00 19.42 -21.73
C LYS A 423 -15.10 19.73 -20.24
N VAL A 424 -14.85 18.73 -19.38
CA VAL A 424 -14.88 18.92 -17.92
C VAL A 424 -13.69 19.77 -17.49
N THR A 425 -12.51 19.52 -18.06
CA THR A 425 -11.26 20.20 -17.71
C THR A 425 -11.18 21.63 -18.24
N GLN A 426 -11.83 21.97 -19.35
CA GLN A 426 -11.94 23.36 -19.83
C GLN A 426 -12.55 24.32 -18.81
N LYS A 427 -13.33 23.80 -17.86
CA LYS A 427 -13.91 24.57 -16.75
C LYS A 427 -12.93 24.76 -15.58
N LEU A 428 -11.85 23.99 -15.54
CA LEU A 428 -10.86 23.91 -14.47
C LEU A 428 -9.52 24.44 -15.01
N ASP A 429 -9.32 25.76 -14.92
CA ASP A 429 -8.15 26.43 -15.49
C ASP A 429 -6.87 26.14 -14.68
N GLY A 430 -6.30 24.95 -14.89
CA GLY A 430 -5.18 24.42 -14.11
C GLY A 430 -4.15 23.69 -14.96
N LEU A 431 -2.87 23.88 -14.60
CA LEU A 431 -1.72 23.22 -15.25
C LEU A 431 -1.88 21.69 -15.30
N GLN A 432 -2.41 21.11 -14.23
CA GLN A 432 -2.68 19.68 -14.12
C GLN A 432 -3.72 19.19 -15.14
N GLY A 433 -4.77 19.97 -15.35
CA GLY A 433 -5.77 19.71 -16.37
C GLY A 433 -5.16 19.69 -17.77
N LYS A 434 -4.29 20.65 -18.07
CA LYS A 434 -3.56 20.71 -19.34
C LYS A 434 -2.66 19.48 -19.55
N ILE A 435 -1.88 19.08 -18.54
CA ILE A 435 -1.01 17.89 -18.62
C ILE A 435 -1.85 16.62 -18.84
N MET A 436 -2.97 16.46 -18.13
CA MET A 436 -3.87 15.32 -18.29
C MET A 436 -4.45 15.22 -19.70
N VAL A 437 -4.91 16.34 -20.27
CA VAL A 437 -5.41 16.39 -21.66
C VAL A 437 -4.30 16.03 -22.65
N LEU A 438 -3.11 16.59 -22.49
CA LEU A 438 -1.96 16.26 -23.35
C LEU A 438 -1.58 14.77 -23.24
N MET A 439 -1.60 14.20 -22.04
CA MET A 439 -1.36 12.77 -21.81
C MET A 439 -2.38 11.91 -22.56
N ASN A 440 -3.66 12.23 -22.42
CA ASN A 440 -4.74 11.48 -23.06
C ASN A 440 -4.64 11.54 -24.60
N ARG A 441 -4.30 12.70 -25.16
CA ARG A 441 -4.03 12.84 -26.61
C ARG A 441 -2.81 12.02 -27.06
N ALA A 442 -1.72 12.05 -26.29
CA ALA A 442 -0.54 11.24 -26.57
C ALA A 442 -0.88 9.73 -26.56
N PHE A 443 -1.66 9.28 -25.58
CA PHE A 443 -2.12 7.91 -25.48
C PHE A 443 -3.07 7.50 -26.61
N LEU A 444 -3.95 8.39 -27.06
CA LEU A 444 -4.82 8.14 -28.21
C LEU A 444 -3.98 7.92 -29.49
N HIS A 445 -2.97 8.76 -29.73
CA HIS A 445 -2.07 8.59 -30.87
C HIS A 445 -1.21 7.33 -30.77
N LEU A 446 -0.80 6.92 -29.56
CA LEU A 446 -0.18 5.62 -29.35
C LEU A 446 -1.11 4.47 -29.77
N GLY A 447 -2.39 4.52 -29.37
CA GLY A 447 -3.39 3.52 -29.78
C GLY A 447 -3.61 3.49 -31.30
N GLN A 448 -3.43 4.62 -31.98
CA GLN A 448 -3.51 4.75 -33.44
C GLN A 448 -2.21 4.37 -34.18
N ASN A 449 -1.17 3.92 -33.47
CA ASN A 449 0.19 3.70 -33.99
C ASN A 449 0.85 4.96 -34.59
N ASN A 450 0.37 6.15 -34.26
CA ASN A 450 0.98 7.41 -34.67
C ASN A 450 2.03 7.84 -33.65
N PHE A 451 3.17 7.16 -33.64
CA PHE A 451 4.26 7.40 -32.69
C PHE A 451 4.89 8.79 -32.81
N ALA A 452 4.83 9.41 -33.98
CA ALA A 452 5.37 10.75 -34.22
C ALA A 452 4.56 11.83 -33.46
N GLU A 453 3.23 11.81 -33.59
CA GLU A 453 2.38 12.73 -32.84
C GLU A 453 2.37 12.43 -31.34
N ALA A 454 2.35 11.15 -30.95
CA ALA A 454 2.46 10.78 -29.54
C ALA A 454 3.74 11.35 -28.91
N HIS A 455 4.89 11.19 -29.57
CA HIS A 455 6.16 11.77 -29.14
C HIS A 455 6.09 13.30 -29.02
N ARG A 456 5.43 13.99 -29.97
CA ARG A 456 5.26 15.44 -29.95
C ARG A 456 4.50 15.88 -28.69
N PHE A 457 3.39 15.22 -28.36
CA PHE A 457 2.61 15.53 -27.16
C PHE A 457 3.37 15.23 -25.87
N PHE A 458 4.06 14.10 -25.76
CA PHE A 458 4.90 13.83 -24.59
C PHE A 458 6.03 14.85 -24.44
N THR A 459 6.63 15.29 -25.55
CA THR A 459 7.66 16.34 -25.53
C THR A 459 7.07 17.68 -25.06
N GLU A 460 5.82 17.99 -25.43
CA GLU A 460 5.13 19.18 -24.94
C GLU A 460 4.90 19.13 -23.43
N ILE A 461 4.52 17.96 -22.90
CA ILE A 461 4.40 17.74 -21.45
C ILE A 461 5.75 17.99 -20.77
N LEU A 462 6.84 17.43 -21.30
CA LEU A 462 8.18 17.58 -20.72
C LEU A 462 8.73 19.01 -20.78
N ARG A 463 8.20 19.87 -21.65
CA ARG A 463 8.52 21.31 -21.63
C ARG A 463 7.85 22.04 -20.46
N VAL A 464 6.69 21.55 -20.03
CA VAL A 464 5.89 22.13 -18.94
C VAL A 464 6.28 21.53 -17.60
N ASP A 465 6.46 20.21 -17.56
CA ASP A 465 6.85 19.41 -16.40
C ASP A 465 8.04 18.50 -16.77
N PRO A 466 9.28 19.02 -16.69
CA PRO A 466 10.49 18.25 -17.00
C PRO A 466 10.73 17.05 -16.07
N SER A 467 10.08 17.01 -14.90
CA SER A 467 10.15 15.93 -13.92
C SER A 467 9.17 14.78 -14.21
N ASN A 468 8.36 14.88 -15.26
CA ASN A 468 7.36 13.86 -15.56
C ASN A 468 7.99 12.55 -16.08
N ALA A 469 8.32 11.62 -15.16
CA ALA A 469 8.96 10.35 -15.49
C ALA A 469 8.12 9.50 -16.46
N VAL A 470 6.78 9.54 -16.36
CA VAL A 470 5.87 8.78 -17.24
C VAL A 470 5.92 9.31 -18.67
N ALA A 471 5.80 10.63 -18.85
CA ALA A 471 5.89 11.25 -20.16
C ALA A 471 7.28 11.05 -20.79
N ASN A 472 8.35 11.14 -19.98
CA ASN A 472 9.72 10.92 -20.44
C ASN A 472 9.91 9.48 -20.94
N ASN A 473 9.48 8.50 -20.14
CA ASN A 473 9.56 7.10 -20.51
C ASN A 473 8.74 6.79 -21.78
N ASN A 474 7.51 7.28 -21.88
CA ASN A 474 6.68 7.05 -23.05
C ASN A 474 7.20 7.78 -24.31
N ALA A 475 7.78 8.97 -24.18
CA ALA A 475 8.48 9.64 -25.28
C ALA A 475 9.67 8.82 -25.76
N ALA A 476 10.49 8.28 -24.86
CA ALA A 476 11.60 7.40 -25.23
C ALA A 476 11.10 6.14 -25.97
N VAL A 477 10.05 5.50 -25.46
CA VAL A 477 9.42 4.37 -26.15
C VAL A 477 8.91 4.76 -27.55
N CYS A 478 8.33 5.96 -27.72
CA CYS A 478 7.96 6.44 -29.06
C CYS A 478 9.18 6.60 -29.98
N LEU A 479 10.30 7.14 -29.48
CA LEU A 479 11.55 7.24 -30.25
C LEU A 479 12.05 5.88 -30.70
N LEU A 480 11.93 4.86 -29.85
CA LEU A 480 12.26 3.48 -30.22
C LEU A 480 11.39 2.97 -31.39
N TYR A 481 10.07 3.14 -31.32
CA TYR A 481 9.15 2.73 -32.38
C TYR A 481 9.36 3.51 -33.69
N LEU A 482 9.90 4.73 -33.61
CA LEU A 482 10.32 5.53 -34.77
C LEU A 482 11.70 5.13 -35.32
N GLY A 483 12.33 4.06 -34.79
CA GLY A 483 13.66 3.59 -35.20
C GLY A 483 14.83 4.43 -34.66
N ARG A 484 14.57 5.39 -33.76
CA ARG A 484 15.57 6.32 -33.20
C ARG A 484 16.11 5.81 -31.86
N LEU A 485 16.65 4.59 -31.86
CA LEU A 485 17.14 3.90 -30.65
C LEU A 485 18.15 4.72 -29.84
N LYS A 486 19.12 5.35 -30.51
CA LYS A 486 20.15 6.17 -29.83
C LYS A 486 19.56 7.39 -29.12
N ASP A 487 18.49 7.98 -29.67
CA ASP A 487 17.84 9.15 -29.08
C ASP A 487 17.01 8.73 -27.86
N SER A 488 16.30 7.60 -27.98
CA SER A 488 15.58 6.98 -26.86
C SER A 488 16.52 6.68 -25.68
N LEU A 489 17.67 6.06 -25.94
CA LEU A 489 18.67 5.76 -24.93
C LEU A 489 19.19 7.01 -24.24
N ARG A 490 19.65 8.02 -25.03
CA ARG A 490 20.12 9.29 -24.48
C ARG A 490 19.10 9.95 -23.56
N GLN A 491 17.82 9.89 -23.93
CA GLN A 491 16.74 10.48 -23.17
C GLN A 491 16.51 9.77 -21.82
N LEU A 492 16.44 8.43 -21.81
CA LEU A 492 16.29 7.67 -20.56
C LEU A 492 17.55 7.75 -19.67
N GLU A 493 18.75 7.72 -20.26
CA GLU A 493 20.00 7.88 -19.53
C GLU A 493 20.11 9.25 -18.87
N ALA A 494 19.73 10.32 -19.58
CA ALA A 494 19.71 11.67 -19.02
C ALA A 494 18.76 11.77 -17.82
N MET A 495 17.58 11.15 -17.90
CA MET A 495 16.64 11.08 -16.78
C MET A 495 17.22 10.29 -15.60
N ALA A 496 17.81 9.13 -15.88
CA ALA A 496 18.45 8.27 -14.87
C ALA A 496 19.74 8.87 -14.28
N GLN A 497 20.30 9.94 -14.84
CA GLN A 497 21.46 10.64 -14.28
C GLN A 497 21.06 11.86 -13.45
N ARG A 498 20.05 12.63 -13.90
CA ARG A 498 19.67 13.94 -13.36
C ARG A 498 19.15 13.87 -11.92
N ASP A 499 18.19 13.00 -11.64
CA ASP A 499 17.75 12.73 -10.27
C ASP A 499 17.16 11.32 -10.14
N PRO A 500 18.00 10.35 -9.74
CA PRO A 500 17.57 8.96 -9.65
C PRO A 500 16.52 8.72 -8.57
N ARG A 501 16.57 9.45 -7.45
CA ARG A 501 15.68 9.20 -6.31
C ARG A 501 14.21 9.44 -6.64
N GLN A 502 13.93 10.38 -7.54
CA GLN A 502 12.57 10.73 -7.93
C GLN A 502 12.14 10.11 -9.27
N HIS A 503 13.06 9.88 -10.21
CA HIS A 503 12.70 9.54 -11.59
C HIS A 503 13.00 8.09 -12.01
N LEU A 504 13.70 7.33 -11.18
CA LEU A 504 14.17 6.00 -11.52
C LEU A 504 13.18 4.94 -11.03
N HIS A 505 12.18 4.66 -11.86
CA HIS A 505 11.22 3.58 -11.61
C HIS A 505 11.63 2.28 -12.31
N GLU A 506 11.09 1.15 -11.86
CA GLU A 506 11.35 -0.17 -12.43
C GLU A 506 11.04 -0.26 -13.94
N SER A 507 10.00 0.47 -14.40
CA SER A 507 9.63 0.53 -15.82
C SER A 507 10.71 1.19 -16.69
N VAL A 508 11.30 2.28 -16.18
CA VAL A 508 12.40 3.01 -16.82
C VAL A 508 13.63 2.11 -16.90
N LEU A 509 14.00 1.49 -15.76
CA LEU A 509 15.14 0.58 -15.71
C LEU A 509 14.97 -0.59 -16.66
N PHE A 510 13.79 -1.21 -16.68
CA PHE A 510 13.49 -2.31 -17.59
C PHE A 510 13.55 -1.89 -19.07
N ASN A 511 13.02 -0.72 -19.42
CA ASN A 511 13.07 -0.21 -20.77
C ASN A 511 14.50 0.12 -21.19
N LEU A 512 15.28 0.76 -20.31
CA LEU A 512 16.68 1.08 -20.56
C LEU A 512 17.53 -0.18 -20.73
N THR A 513 17.38 -1.18 -19.85
CA THR A 513 18.12 -2.44 -19.96
C THR A 513 17.73 -3.23 -21.21
N THR A 514 16.46 -3.20 -21.61
CA THR A 514 16.03 -3.81 -22.88
C THR A 514 16.61 -3.09 -24.09
N MET A 515 16.66 -1.75 -24.06
CA MET A 515 17.26 -0.98 -25.15
C MET A 515 18.78 -1.20 -25.25
N TYR A 516 19.48 -1.41 -24.12
CA TYR A 516 20.89 -1.82 -24.13
C TYR A 516 21.12 -3.17 -24.80
N GLU A 517 20.23 -4.15 -24.58
CA GLU A 517 20.27 -5.44 -25.27
C GLU A 517 20.08 -5.29 -26.79
N LEU A 518 19.25 -4.35 -27.22
CA LEU A 518 18.99 -4.07 -28.64
C LEU A 518 20.14 -3.33 -29.32
N GLU A 519 20.81 -2.41 -28.63
CA GLU A 519 21.83 -1.55 -29.23
C GLU A 519 23.17 -2.26 -29.43
N SER A 520 23.58 -3.14 -28.51
CA SER A 520 24.94 -3.67 -28.51
C SER A 520 25.07 -5.05 -27.85
N SER A 521 26.01 -5.84 -28.37
CA SER A 521 26.51 -7.05 -27.72
C SER A 521 27.25 -6.76 -26.39
N ARG A 522 27.64 -5.51 -26.12
CA ARG A 522 28.21 -5.03 -24.86
C ARG A 522 27.16 -4.55 -23.84
N SER A 523 25.94 -5.08 -23.92
CA SER A 523 24.83 -4.70 -23.05
C SER A 523 25.13 -4.97 -21.56
N LEU A 524 25.93 -6.00 -21.26
CA LEU A 524 26.30 -6.36 -19.88
C LEU A 524 27.05 -5.24 -19.17
N GLN A 525 28.04 -4.61 -19.83
CA GLN A 525 28.82 -3.52 -19.22
C GLN A 525 27.94 -2.30 -18.92
N LYS A 526 26.98 -1.99 -19.81
CA LYS A 526 26.03 -0.89 -19.58
C LYS A 526 25.08 -1.19 -18.44
N LYS A 527 24.57 -2.42 -18.35
CA LYS A 527 23.73 -2.87 -17.22
C LYS A 527 24.50 -2.85 -15.89
N GLN A 528 25.77 -3.23 -15.88
CA GLN A 528 26.66 -3.15 -14.72
C GLN A 528 26.86 -1.69 -14.26
N ALA A 529 27.15 -0.78 -15.19
CA ALA A 529 27.28 0.65 -14.88
C ALA A 529 25.96 1.24 -14.36
N LEU A 530 24.82 0.83 -14.93
CA LEU A 530 23.50 1.20 -14.43
C LEU A 530 23.28 0.68 -13.01
N LEU A 531 23.60 -0.59 -12.72
CA LEU A 531 23.52 -1.16 -11.37
C LEU A 531 24.35 -0.33 -10.38
N GLU A 532 25.59 0.03 -10.70
CA GLU A 532 26.43 0.87 -9.83
C GLU A 532 25.81 2.26 -9.59
N ALA A 533 25.24 2.88 -10.63
CA ALA A 533 24.59 4.18 -10.53
C ALA A 533 23.32 4.15 -9.67
N VAL A 534 22.51 3.09 -9.80
CA VAL A 534 21.27 2.92 -9.02
C VAL A 534 21.60 2.56 -7.58
N ALA A 535 22.53 1.63 -7.37
CA ALA A 535 22.89 1.14 -6.04
C ALA A 535 23.54 2.20 -5.14
N SER A 536 24.10 3.27 -5.71
CA SER A 536 24.64 4.38 -4.93
C SER A 536 23.59 5.40 -4.46
N LYS A 537 22.37 5.36 -5.03
CA LYS A 537 21.37 6.43 -4.88
C LYS A 537 20.02 5.96 -4.35
N GLU A 538 19.61 4.74 -4.69
CA GLU A 538 18.35 4.12 -4.27
C GLU A 538 18.53 3.24 -3.03
N GLY A 539 17.44 3.13 -2.26
CA GLY A 539 17.32 2.21 -1.14
C GLY A 539 17.24 0.73 -1.59
N ASP A 540 16.71 -0.13 -0.75
CA ASP A 540 16.53 -1.56 -1.03
C ASP A 540 15.13 -1.90 -1.59
N CYS A 541 14.36 -0.89 -2.05
CA CYS A 541 12.94 -1.05 -2.39
C CYS A 541 12.64 -1.69 -3.76
N PHE A 542 13.53 -1.58 -4.75
CA PHE A 542 13.18 -1.93 -6.14
C PHE A 542 13.46 -3.39 -6.49
N ASN A 543 12.69 -3.93 -7.45
CA ASN A 543 12.89 -5.28 -7.96
C ASN A 543 14.13 -5.35 -8.88
N THR A 544 15.16 -6.04 -8.43
CA THR A 544 16.43 -6.21 -9.17
C THR A 544 16.27 -6.90 -10.52
N GLN A 545 15.17 -7.63 -10.76
CA GLN A 545 14.87 -8.26 -12.05
C GLN A 545 14.72 -7.24 -13.18
N CYS A 546 14.38 -5.98 -12.89
CA CYS A 546 14.27 -4.93 -13.91
C CYS A 546 15.61 -4.65 -14.62
N LEU A 547 16.73 -5.00 -14.00
CA LEU A 547 18.06 -4.84 -14.58
C LEU A 547 18.43 -5.94 -15.58
N LYS A 548 17.66 -7.04 -15.64
CA LYS A 548 17.94 -8.20 -16.51
C LYS A 548 19.40 -8.67 -16.45
N LEU A 549 19.93 -8.73 -15.24
CA LEU A 549 21.27 -9.25 -14.95
C LEU A 549 21.21 -10.71 -14.45
N ALA A 550 20.01 -11.22 -14.12
CA ALA A 550 19.80 -12.55 -13.58
C ALA A 550 19.62 -13.61 -14.68
#